data_AF-A0A8S0U3Y2-F1
#
_entry.id   AF-A0A8S0U3Y2-F1
#
_cell.length_a   1.000
_cell.length_b   1.000
_cell.length_c   1.000
_cell.angle_alpha   90.00
_cell.angle_beta   90.00
_cell.angle_gamma   90.00
#
_symmetry.space_group_name_H-M   'P 1'
#
loop_
_entity.id
_entity.type
_entity.pdbx_description
1 polymer ?
#
loop_
_entity_poly.entity_id
_entity_poly.type
_entity_poly.pdbx_seq_one_letter_code
_entity_poly.pdbx_strand_id
1 'polypeptide(L)'
;MHYYACFHYNTNFLSAAIVEVMEISLLESLLNSFSRFFQLSSCENIECEPVQRYHQKVEEILKLLKEILDLIIDAEIASNEMLQKPFAGLSGSVGDLKVIIEIWQPLMSKIYFVLQVEPLMKNIQRSGLEILELLKSSNQYLPAELSAAIIEHCVQKIKHMGYEQTTATITIAIKDHVEGPGASSETLAKVADSLSLKSNQELLIEAENAAAALLQLCTNSNRFCSMVLQEGAVPPLVALSQSGTPRAREKAQQLLGFFRNQRHNNAGRG
;
A
#
# COMPACT_ATOMS: atom_id res chain seq x y z
N MET A 1 -41.48 29.23 27.88
CA MET A 1 -41.34 28.00 28.69
C MET A 1 -39.95 27.46 28.41
N HIS A 2 -38.96 27.86 29.21
CA HIS A 2 -38.41 27.06 30.32
C HIS A 2 -37.76 25.77 29.77
N TYR A 3 -36.44 25.61 29.68
CA TYR A 3 -35.40 25.90 30.68
C TYR A 3 -34.05 26.26 30.02
N TYR A 4 -33.55 27.47 30.31
CA TYR A 4 -32.13 27.84 30.26
C TYR A 4 -31.78 28.19 31.71
N ALA A 5 -31.01 27.36 32.41
CA ALA A 5 -30.20 27.70 33.59
C ALA A 5 -29.65 26.43 34.26
N CYS A 6 -28.45 26.58 34.82
CA CYS A 6 -27.69 25.65 35.67
C CYS A 6 -26.85 24.62 34.91
N PHE A 7 -25.58 24.96 34.65
CA PHE A 7 -24.46 24.40 35.43
C PHE A 7 -23.16 25.18 35.08
N HIS A 8 -23.02 26.36 35.68
CA HIS A 8 -21.69 26.89 35.98
C HIS A 8 -21.23 26.22 37.27
N TYR A 9 -20.53 25.10 37.18
CA TYR A 9 -19.64 24.62 38.24
C TYR A 9 -18.55 23.74 37.61
N ASN A 10 -17.31 24.18 37.80
CA ASN A 10 -16.06 23.42 37.68
C ASN A 10 -15.45 23.17 36.29
N THR A 11 -15.11 24.25 35.58
CA THR A 11 -14.21 24.21 34.41
C THR A 11 -12.79 23.69 34.72
N ASN A 12 -12.38 23.66 35.99
CA ASN A 12 -11.07 23.12 36.39
C ASN A 12 -11.09 21.61 36.70
N PHE A 13 -12.27 20.98 36.83
CA PHE A 13 -12.39 19.53 36.99
C PHE A 13 -12.63 18.84 35.65
N LEU A 14 -13.33 19.52 34.72
CA LEU A 14 -13.45 19.07 33.34
C LEU A 14 -12.14 19.20 32.56
N SER A 15 -11.27 20.18 32.85
CA SER A 15 -9.93 20.20 32.23
C SER A 15 -9.04 19.07 32.75
N ALA A 16 -9.18 18.64 34.01
CA ALA A 16 -8.45 17.48 34.53
C ALA A 16 -9.01 16.15 33.99
N ALA A 17 -10.33 16.00 33.88
CA ALA A 17 -10.98 14.80 33.33
C ALA A 17 -10.97 14.73 31.79
N ILE A 18 -10.77 15.84 31.08
CA ILE A 18 -10.55 15.87 29.62
C ILE A 18 -9.05 15.76 29.29
N VAL A 19 -8.14 16.03 30.23
CA VAL A 19 -6.72 15.62 30.11
C VAL A 19 -6.56 14.10 30.32
N GLU A 20 -7.57 13.42 30.87
CA GLU A 20 -7.69 11.94 30.81
C GLU A 20 -8.34 11.44 29.50
N VAL A 21 -8.38 12.25 28.44
CA VAL A 21 -8.46 11.69 27.08
C VAL A 21 -7.10 11.05 26.80
N MET A 22 -6.97 9.77 27.18
CA MET A 22 -5.92 8.81 26.81
C MET A 22 -4.99 9.36 25.70
N GLU A 23 -3.78 9.79 26.07
CA GLU A 23 -2.67 9.77 25.12
C GLU A 23 -2.44 8.30 24.78
N ILE A 24 -3.13 7.83 23.73
CA ILE A 24 -2.92 6.49 23.19
C ILE A 24 -1.45 6.42 22.81
N SER A 25 -0.70 5.53 23.45
CA SER A 25 0.72 5.34 23.12
C SER A 25 0.85 4.93 21.64
N LEU A 26 1.98 5.24 20.99
CA LEU A 26 2.17 4.82 19.59
C LEU A 26 2.08 3.30 19.41
N LEU A 27 2.39 2.53 20.47
CA LEU A 27 2.22 1.08 20.49
C LEU A 27 0.74 0.67 20.48
N GLU A 28 -0.11 1.31 21.29
CA GLU A 28 -1.55 1.05 21.26
C GLU A 28 -2.17 1.43 19.90
N SER A 29 -1.75 2.57 19.33
CA SER A 29 -2.16 2.99 17.99
C SER A 29 -1.75 1.97 16.92
N LEU A 30 -0.54 1.41 17.04
CA LEU A 30 -0.04 0.35 16.18
C LEU A 30 -0.86 -0.95 16.31
N LEU A 31 -1.13 -1.40 17.53
CA LEU A 31 -1.95 -2.60 17.79
C LEU A 31 -3.40 -2.42 17.31
N ASN A 32 -3.95 -1.21 17.42
CA ASN A 32 -5.24 -0.86 16.84
C ASN A 32 -5.18 -0.91 15.30
N SER A 33 -4.11 -0.40 14.68
CA SER A 33 -3.90 -0.50 13.23
C SER A 33 -3.88 -1.96 12.75
N PHE A 34 -3.21 -2.85 13.49
CA PHE A 34 -3.21 -4.29 13.19
C PHE A 34 -4.61 -4.90 13.28
N SER A 35 -5.34 -4.59 14.36
CA SER A 35 -6.70 -5.10 14.57
C SER A 35 -7.64 -4.67 13.43
N ARG A 36 -7.53 -3.41 12.99
CA ARG A 36 -8.28 -2.88 11.85
C ARG A 36 -7.86 -3.51 10.53
N PHE A 37 -6.60 -3.92 10.39
CA PHE A 37 -6.12 -4.66 9.22
C PHE A 37 -6.66 -6.10 9.21
N PHE A 38 -6.64 -6.83 10.33
CA PHE A 38 -7.14 -8.21 10.40
C PHE A 38 -8.66 -8.34 10.12
N GLN A 39 -9.42 -7.27 10.39
CA GLN A 39 -10.85 -7.19 10.04
C GLN A 39 -11.10 -7.21 8.52
N LEU A 40 -10.08 -6.93 7.70
CA LEU A 40 -10.19 -6.98 6.24
C LEU A 40 -10.47 -8.38 5.71
N SER A 41 -10.18 -9.45 6.46
CA SER A 41 -10.47 -10.85 6.08
C SER A 41 -11.92 -11.12 5.67
N SER A 42 -12.86 -10.24 6.03
CA SER A 42 -14.27 -10.27 5.63
C SER A 42 -14.61 -9.48 4.36
N CYS A 43 -13.64 -8.82 3.72
CA CYS A 43 -13.83 -7.95 2.57
C CYS A 43 -13.89 -8.76 1.26
N GLU A 44 -14.97 -8.59 0.50
CA GLU A 44 -15.18 -9.24 -0.82
C GLU A 44 -14.03 -8.93 -1.80
N ASN A 45 -13.35 -7.78 -1.65
CA ASN A 45 -12.25 -7.36 -2.51
C ASN A 45 -11.01 -8.28 -2.41
N ILE A 46 -10.88 -9.07 -1.35
CA ILE A 46 -9.76 -9.99 -1.12
C ILE A 46 -9.81 -11.21 -2.04
N GLU A 47 -10.94 -11.51 -2.69
CA GLU A 47 -11.04 -12.67 -3.59
C GLU A 47 -10.18 -12.53 -4.87
N CYS A 48 -9.74 -11.32 -5.20
CA CYS A 48 -8.79 -11.10 -6.28
C CYS A 48 -7.41 -11.64 -5.89
N GLU A 49 -6.91 -12.62 -6.64
CA GLU A 49 -5.74 -13.42 -6.26
C GLU A 49 -4.47 -12.60 -5.87
N PRO A 50 -4.05 -11.55 -6.60
CA PRO A 50 -2.94 -10.71 -6.16
C PRO A 50 -3.23 -10.02 -4.83
N VAL A 51 -4.43 -9.46 -4.66
CA VAL A 51 -4.84 -8.76 -3.42
C VAL A 51 -4.82 -9.73 -2.24
N GLN A 52 -5.36 -10.93 -2.44
CA GLN A 52 -5.33 -12.01 -1.46
C GLN A 52 -3.90 -12.34 -1.02
N ARG A 53 -3.00 -12.55 -1.99
CA ARG A 53 -1.61 -12.94 -1.76
C ARG A 53 -0.88 -11.91 -0.92
N TYR A 54 -1.02 -10.62 -1.24
CA TYR A 54 -0.41 -9.54 -0.48
C TYR A 54 -1.02 -9.37 0.92
N HIS A 55 -2.36 -9.42 1.02
CA HIS A 55 -3.05 -9.36 2.32
C HIS A 55 -2.58 -10.46 3.26
N GLN A 56 -2.60 -11.72 2.80
CA GLN A 56 -2.15 -12.88 3.58
C GLN A 56 -0.70 -12.73 4.05
N LYS A 57 0.18 -12.25 3.17
CA LYS A 57 1.59 -12.08 3.52
C LYS A 57 1.80 -11.03 4.61
N VAL A 58 1.10 -9.91 4.55
CA VAL A 58 1.13 -8.90 5.63
C VAL A 58 0.54 -9.46 6.90
N GLU A 59 -0.61 -10.11 6.81
CA GLU A 59 -1.29 -10.69 7.97
C GLU A 59 -0.37 -11.65 8.73
N GLU A 60 0.38 -12.51 8.02
CA GLU A 60 1.40 -13.38 8.63
C GLU A 60 2.49 -12.58 9.37
N ILE A 61 2.99 -11.47 8.81
CA ILE A 61 4.02 -10.63 9.44
C ILE A 61 3.45 -9.95 10.69
N LEU A 62 2.26 -9.35 10.56
CA LEU A 62 1.63 -8.62 11.64
C LEU A 62 1.22 -9.52 12.79
N LYS A 63 0.83 -10.77 12.54
CA LYS A 63 0.56 -11.76 13.61
C LYS A 63 1.81 -12.03 14.45
N LEU A 64 2.95 -12.27 13.81
CA LEU A 64 4.22 -12.49 14.51
C LEU A 64 4.67 -11.26 15.31
N LEU A 65 4.49 -10.06 14.76
CA LEU A 65 4.79 -8.83 15.47
C LEU A 65 3.82 -8.63 16.64
N LYS A 66 2.52 -8.87 16.43
CA LYS A 66 1.49 -8.72 17.46
C LYS A 66 1.78 -9.56 18.69
N GLU A 67 2.16 -10.82 18.52
CA GLU A 67 2.53 -11.72 19.64
C GLU A 67 3.61 -11.12 20.55
N ILE A 68 4.59 -10.41 19.97
CA ILE A 68 5.67 -9.77 20.72
C ILE A 68 5.22 -8.43 21.32
N LEU A 69 4.48 -7.63 20.54
CA LEU A 69 3.99 -6.32 20.94
C LEU A 69 2.99 -6.39 22.10
N ASP A 70 2.14 -7.43 22.13
CA ASP A 70 1.20 -7.66 23.22
C ASP A 70 1.93 -7.97 24.55
N LEU A 71 3.12 -8.58 24.50
CA LEU A 71 3.91 -8.88 25.70
C LEU A 71 4.59 -7.64 26.29
N ILE A 72 4.87 -6.64 25.47
CA ILE A 72 5.58 -5.43 25.91
C ILE A 72 4.65 -4.24 26.14
N ILE A 73 3.34 -4.39 25.92
CA ILE A 73 2.39 -3.27 25.97
C ILE A 73 2.42 -2.51 27.31
N ASP A 74 2.54 -3.26 28.41
CA ASP A 74 2.61 -2.70 29.77
C ASP A 74 4.05 -2.51 30.28
N ALA A 75 5.06 -2.77 29.44
CA ALA A 75 6.47 -2.69 29.83
C ALA A 75 7.05 -1.30 29.54
N GLU A 76 8.00 -0.85 30.37
CA GLU A 76 8.68 0.45 30.20
C GLU A 76 9.32 0.61 28.82
N ILE A 77 9.75 -0.51 28.22
CA ILE A 77 10.34 -0.53 26.88
C ILE A 77 9.38 -0.02 25.80
N ALA A 78 8.06 -0.13 25.97
CA ALA A 78 7.08 0.40 25.00
C ALA A 78 7.21 1.92 24.77
N SER A 79 7.66 2.65 25.80
CA SER A 79 7.86 4.10 25.78
C SER A 79 9.27 4.50 25.35
N ASN A 80 10.12 3.55 24.92
CA ASN A 80 11.47 3.85 24.45
C ASN A 80 11.44 4.75 23.21
N GLU A 81 12.15 5.87 23.26
CA GLU A 81 12.23 6.88 22.19
C GLU A 81 12.65 6.25 20.84
N MET A 82 13.57 5.28 20.88
CA MET A 82 14.07 4.59 19.69
C MET A 82 13.01 3.74 19.00
N LEU A 83 11.99 3.27 19.73
CA LEU A 83 10.89 2.46 19.18
C LEU A 83 9.74 3.31 18.61
N GLN A 84 9.64 4.59 19.02
CA GLN A 84 8.53 5.45 18.61
C GLN A 84 8.48 5.66 17.09
N LYS A 85 9.64 5.91 16.46
CA LYS A 85 9.72 6.10 15.01
C LYS A 85 9.38 4.82 14.23
N PRO A 86 9.95 3.64 14.54
CA PRO A 86 9.54 2.37 13.94
C PRO A 86 8.05 2.05 14.14
N PHE A 87 7.48 2.32 15.32
CA PHE A 87 6.05 2.13 15.58
C PHE A 87 5.17 3.00 14.70
N ALA A 88 5.47 4.31 14.61
CA ALA A 88 4.75 5.23 13.75
C ALA A 88 4.87 4.83 12.27
N GLY A 89 6.08 4.48 11.81
CA GLY A 89 6.33 4.07 10.43
C GLY A 89 5.59 2.77 10.05
N LEU A 90 5.55 1.80 10.96
CA LEU A 90 4.82 0.55 10.77
C LEU A 90 3.31 0.80 10.76
N SER A 91 2.80 1.57 11.72
CA SER A 91 1.37 1.90 11.82
C SER A 91 0.86 2.62 10.57
N GLY A 92 1.64 3.61 10.08
CA GLY A 92 1.34 4.32 8.84
C GLY A 92 1.33 3.39 7.62
N SER A 93 2.33 2.53 7.47
CA SER A 93 2.41 1.61 6.34
C SER A 93 1.26 0.59 6.32
N VAL A 94 0.87 0.07 7.48
CA VAL A 94 -0.29 -0.82 7.62
C VAL A 94 -1.59 -0.08 7.32
N GLY A 95 -1.72 1.17 7.79
CA GLY A 95 -2.87 2.03 7.51
C GLY A 95 -3.05 2.34 6.02
N ASP A 96 -1.97 2.73 5.34
CA ASP A 96 -2.01 3.01 3.90
C ASP A 96 -2.35 1.76 3.09
N LEU A 97 -1.77 0.61 3.47
CA LEU A 97 -2.07 -0.65 2.80
C LEU A 97 -3.53 -1.06 2.98
N LYS A 98 -4.06 -0.88 4.20
CA LYS A 98 -5.46 -1.12 4.52
C LYS A 98 -6.36 -0.32 3.57
N VAL A 99 -6.10 0.99 3.43
CA VAL A 99 -6.87 1.87 2.55
C VAL A 99 -6.82 1.36 1.11
N ILE A 100 -5.64 0.98 0.59
CA ILE A 100 -5.50 0.46 -0.77
C ILE A 100 -6.34 -0.81 -0.99
N ILE A 101 -6.37 -1.73 -0.03
CA ILE A 101 -7.16 -2.96 -0.11
C ILE A 101 -8.67 -2.66 -0.01
N GLU A 102 -9.08 -1.73 0.85
CA GLU A 102 -10.49 -1.36 1.00
C GLU A 102 -11.06 -0.67 -0.24
N ILE A 103 -10.28 0.21 -0.87
CA ILE A 103 -10.71 0.90 -2.10
C ILE A 103 -10.54 0.04 -3.35
N TRP A 104 -9.83 -1.10 -3.27
CA TRP A 104 -9.61 -1.97 -4.41
C TRP A 104 -10.94 -2.42 -5.01
N GLN A 105 -11.02 -2.42 -6.34
CA GLN A 105 -12.19 -2.91 -7.08
C GLN A 105 -11.71 -3.77 -8.25
N PRO A 106 -12.48 -4.77 -8.73
CA PRO A 106 -12.07 -5.62 -9.85
C PRO A 106 -11.73 -4.87 -11.16
N LEU A 107 -12.25 -3.65 -11.33
CA LEU A 107 -11.99 -2.77 -12.48
C LEU A 107 -10.79 -1.82 -12.27
N MET A 108 -10.06 -1.96 -11.16
CA MET A 108 -8.78 -1.28 -10.99
C MET A 108 -7.65 -2.08 -11.64
N SER A 109 -6.58 -1.39 -12.03
CA SER A 109 -5.41 -2.04 -12.64
C SER A 109 -4.63 -2.81 -11.57
N LYS A 110 -4.39 -4.10 -11.83
CA LYS A 110 -3.58 -4.95 -10.97
C LYS A 110 -2.12 -4.49 -10.95
N ILE A 111 -1.62 -3.99 -12.08
CA ILE A 111 -0.29 -3.36 -12.16
C ILE A 111 -0.25 -2.16 -11.21
N TYR A 112 -1.24 -1.27 -11.27
CA TYR A 112 -1.30 -0.11 -10.38
C TYR A 112 -1.32 -0.53 -8.91
N PHE A 113 -2.14 -1.53 -8.56
CA PHE A 113 -2.20 -2.06 -7.19
C PHE A 113 -0.85 -2.57 -6.70
N VAL A 114 -0.19 -3.43 -7.47
CA VAL A 114 1.13 -3.99 -7.11
C VAL A 114 2.16 -2.87 -6.90
N LEU A 115 2.18 -1.86 -7.78
CA LEU A 115 3.06 -0.71 -7.66
C LEU A 115 2.84 0.12 -6.38
N GLN A 116 1.60 0.14 -5.85
CA GLN A 116 1.30 0.83 -4.60
C GLN A 116 1.60 -0.04 -3.36
N VAL A 117 1.33 -1.35 -3.45
CA VAL A 117 1.41 -2.26 -2.29
C VAL A 117 2.83 -2.69 -1.98
N GLU A 118 3.65 -3.07 -2.97
CA GLU A 118 4.99 -3.60 -2.71
C GLU A 118 5.93 -2.65 -1.94
N PRO A 119 5.93 -1.32 -2.16
CA PRO A 119 6.69 -0.39 -1.33
C PRO A 119 6.24 -0.43 0.15
N LEU A 120 4.94 -0.55 0.40
CA LEU A 120 4.38 -0.65 1.75
C LEU A 120 4.73 -2.00 2.39
N MET A 121 4.68 -3.10 1.64
CA MET A 121 5.19 -4.41 2.09
C MET A 121 6.62 -4.31 2.60
N LYS A 122 7.49 -3.67 1.80
CA LYS A 122 8.89 -3.45 2.14
C LYS A 122 9.06 -2.61 3.40
N ASN A 123 8.20 -1.61 3.60
CA ASN A 123 8.21 -0.77 4.79
C ASN A 123 7.75 -1.55 6.02
N ILE A 124 6.66 -2.30 5.92
CA ILE A 124 6.12 -3.15 6.99
C ILE A 124 7.18 -4.14 7.46
N GLN A 125 7.80 -4.88 6.53
CA GLN A 125 8.85 -5.85 6.86
C GLN A 125 10.06 -5.17 7.51
N ARG A 126 10.51 -4.02 6.97
CA ARG A 126 11.66 -3.27 7.50
C ARG A 126 11.40 -2.74 8.90
N SER A 127 10.29 -2.05 9.11
CA SER A 127 9.94 -1.49 10.42
C SER A 127 9.67 -2.58 11.44
N GLY A 128 9.05 -3.69 11.05
CA GLY A 128 8.90 -4.87 11.89
C GLY A 128 10.25 -5.43 12.35
N LEU A 129 11.20 -5.60 11.44
CA LEU A 129 12.56 -6.06 11.79
C LEU A 129 13.31 -5.04 12.65
N GLU A 130 13.19 -3.75 12.36
CA GLU A 130 13.81 -2.68 13.15
C GLU A 130 13.32 -2.69 14.61
N ILE A 131 12.00 -2.85 14.83
CA ILE A 131 11.42 -3.01 16.16
C ILE A 131 12.05 -4.21 16.87
N LEU A 132 12.10 -5.37 16.22
CA LEU A 132 12.61 -6.59 16.84
C LEU A 132 14.11 -6.50 17.19
N GLU A 133 14.93 -5.92 16.31
CA GLU A 133 16.36 -5.73 16.57
C GLU A 133 16.58 -4.71 17.72
N LEU A 134 15.77 -3.66 17.80
CA LEU A 134 15.81 -2.70 18.92
C LEU A 134 15.40 -3.36 20.25
N LEU A 135 14.34 -4.16 20.27
CA LEU A 135 13.93 -4.94 21.44
C LEU A 135 15.04 -5.89 21.90
N LYS A 136 15.68 -6.60 20.97
CA LYS A 136 16.81 -7.49 21.24
C LYS A 136 18.02 -6.74 21.82
N SER A 137 18.31 -5.54 21.34
CA SER A 137 19.42 -4.72 21.85
C SER A 137 19.17 -4.16 23.25
N SER A 138 17.90 -4.06 23.66
CA SER A 138 17.45 -3.44 24.91
C SER A 138 17.30 -4.43 26.07
N ASN A 139 18.02 -5.55 26.05
CA ASN A 139 17.94 -6.72 26.95
C ASN A 139 17.70 -6.48 28.46
N GLN A 140 17.93 -5.28 29.00
CA GLN A 140 17.71 -4.93 30.41
C GLN A 140 16.26 -4.65 30.80
N TYR A 141 15.34 -4.44 29.84
CA TYR A 141 13.95 -4.02 30.11
C TYR A 141 12.89 -4.96 29.52
N LEU A 142 13.29 -6.18 29.13
CA LEU A 142 12.37 -7.14 28.53
C LEU A 142 11.55 -7.89 29.59
N PRO A 143 10.25 -8.14 29.34
CA PRO A 143 9.44 -9.04 30.16
C PRO A 143 10.06 -10.43 30.28
N ALA A 144 9.82 -11.13 31.39
CA ALA A 144 10.39 -12.46 31.64
C ALA A 144 9.94 -13.52 30.62
N GLU A 145 8.76 -13.32 30.03
CA GLU A 145 8.15 -14.15 28.99
C GLU A 145 8.85 -13.98 27.63
N LEU A 146 9.51 -12.84 27.41
CA LEU A 146 10.15 -12.51 26.15
C LEU A 146 11.65 -12.85 26.20
N SER A 147 11.99 -14.04 25.72
CA SER A 147 13.41 -14.42 25.57
C SER A 147 14.00 -13.91 24.25
N ALA A 148 15.32 -13.66 24.25
CA ALA A 148 16.06 -13.33 23.03
C ALA A 148 15.90 -14.39 21.93
N ALA A 149 15.64 -15.66 22.28
CA ALA A 149 15.39 -16.74 21.34
C ALA A 149 14.04 -16.59 20.60
N ILE A 150 12.99 -16.12 21.27
CA ILE A 150 11.68 -15.84 20.66
C ILE A 150 11.81 -14.70 19.66
N ILE A 151 12.50 -13.63 20.05
CA ILE A 151 12.76 -12.47 19.18
C ILE A 151 13.58 -12.92 17.96
N GLU A 152 14.66 -13.68 18.17
CA GLU A 152 15.49 -14.19 17.06
C GLU A 152 14.70 -15.08 16.11
N HIS A 153 13.88 -15.99 16.63
CA HIS A 153 13.01 -16.81 15.81
C HIS A 153 12.04 -15.97 14.96
N CYS A 154 11.45 -14.92 15.54
CA CYS A 154 10.58 -14.00 14.82
C CYS A 154 11.33 -13.20 13.74
N VAL A 155 12.52 -12.69 14.07
CA VAL A 155 13.42 -11.99 13.13
C VAL A 155 13.75 -12.89 11.94
N GLN A 156 14.16 -14.14 12.18
CA GLN A 156 14.46 -15.08 11.10
C GLN A 156 13.22 -15.38 10.26
N LYS A 157 12.07 -15.62 10.90
CA LYS A 157 10.82 -15.91 10.17
C LYS A 157 10.41 -14.73 9.29
N ILE A 158 10.43 -13.50 9.79
CA ILE A 158 10.09 -12.30 9.02
C ILE A 158 11.12 -12.03 7.91
N LYS A 159 12.42 -12.25 8.13
CA LYS A 159 13.47 -12.10 7.09
C LYS A 159 13.24 -13.06 5.91
N HIS A 160 12.83 -14.29 6.18
CA HIS A 160 12.59 -15.31 5.15
C HIS A 160 11.17 -15.27 4.56
N MET A 161 10.26 -14.53 5.18
CA MET A 161 8.95 -14.24 4.62
C MET A 161 9.08 -13.27 3.44
N GLY A 162 9.50 -13.81 2.29
CA GLY A 162 9.47 -13.10 1.02
C GLY A 162 8.04 -12.84 0.56
N TYR A 163 7.86 -11.76 -0.18
CA TYR A 163 6.70 -11.54 -1.03
C TYR A 163 7.17 -11.52 -2.49
N GLU A 164 6.23 -11.69 -3.42
CA GLU A 164 6.56 -11.65 -4.84
C GLU A 164 7.02 -10.25 -5.25
N GLN A 165 8.13 -10.14 -5.98
CA GLN A 165 8.68 -8.87 -6.44
C GLN A 165 8.18 -8.54 -7.84
N THR A 166 6.86 -8.52 -8.00
CA THR A 166 6.18 -8.29 -9.28
C THR A 166 6.55 -6.93 -9.87
N THR A 167 6.70 -5.87 -9.06
CA THR A 167 7.18 -4.56 -9.53
C THR A 167 8.57 -4.64 -10.14
N ALA A 168 9.47 -5.43 -9.56
CA ALA A 168 10.82 -5.60 -10.10
C ALA A 168 10.77 -6.30 -11.46
N THR A 169 9.96 -7.36 -11.59
CA THR A 169 9.75 -8.06 -12.87
C THR A 169 9.12 -7.14 -13.93
N ILE A 170 8.12 -6.33 -13.56
CA ILE A 170 7.52 -5.31 -14.44
C ILE A 170 8.58 -4.29 -14.88
N THR A 171 9.41 -3.82 -13.96
CA THR A 171 10.47 -2.84 -14.26
C THR A 171 11.49 -3.40 -15.25
N ILE A 172 11.89 -4.66 -15.08
CA ILE A 172 12.76 -5.36 -16.03
C ILE A 172 12.09 -5.46 -17.40
N ALA A 173 10.83 -5.87 -17.46
CA ALA A 173 10.08 -5.97 -18.71
C ALA A 173 9.98 -4.61 -19.45
N ILE A 174 9.72 -3.53 -18.71
CA ILE A 174 9.68 -2.17 -19.28
C ILE A 174 11.06 -1.78 -19.81
N LYS A 175 12.12 -2.01 -19.03
CA LYS A 175 13.49 -1.69 -19.44
C LYS A 175 13.89 -2.42 -20.72
N ASP A 176 13.61 -3.73 -20.80
CA ASP A 176 13.90 -4.54 -21.98
C ASP A 176 13.12 -4.08 -23.23
N HIS A 177 11.92 -3.52 -23.01
CA HIS A 177 11.11 -2.94 -24.09
C HIS A 177 11.62 -1.58 -24.58
N VAL A 178 12.13 -0.73 -23.67
CA VAL A 178 12.61 0.61 -24.00
C VAL A 178 14.04 0.59 -24.55
N GLU A 179 14.92 -0.23 -23.97
CA GLU A 179 16.36 -0.24 -24.27
C GLU A 179 16.79 -1.43 -25.15
N GLY A 180 15.94 -2.44 -25.32
CA GLY A 180 16.27 -3.71 -25.95
C GLY A 180 15.32 -4.12 -27.08
N PRO A 181 15.40 -5.38 -27.55
CA PRO A 181 14.54 -5.91 -28.62
C PRO A 181 13.09 -6.18 -28.17
N GLY A 182 12.73 -5.86 -26.92
CA GLY A 182 11.47 -6.24 -26.29
C GLY A 182 11.69 -7.17 -25.09
N ALA A 183 10.74 -7.15 -24.14
CA ALA A 183 10.71 -8.09 -23.02
C ALA A 183 10.61 -9.54 -23.52
N SER A 184 11.36 -10.44 -22.88
CA SER A 184 11.33 -11.86 -23.22
C SER A 184 9.95 -12.48 -22.92
N SER A 185 9.57 -13.54 -23.66
CA SER A 185 8.34 -14.28 -23.38
C SER A 185 8.32 -14.85 -21.96
N GLU A 186 9.48 -15.19 -21.39
CA GLU A 186 9.59 -15.68 -20.02
C GLU A 186 9.28 -14.57 -19.00
N THR A 187 9.83 -13.37 -19.20
CA THR A 187 9.56 -12.21 -18.33
C THR A 187 8.08 -11.81 -18.39
N LEU A 188 7.49 -11.81 -19.59
CA LEU A 188 6.06 -11.49 -19.77
C LEU A 188 5.15 -12.56 -19.16
N ALA A 189 5.50 -13.84 -19.26
CA ALA A 189 4.78 -14.92 -18.60
C ALA A 189 4.83 -14.77 -17.08
N LYS A 190 6.00 -14.46 -16.52
CA LYS A 190 6.14 -14.17 -15.08
C LYS A 190 5.25 -13.01 -14.64
N VAL A 191 5.20 -11.91 -15.39
CA VAL A 191 4.29 -10.78 -15.08
C VAL A 191 2.83 -11.21 -15.13
N ALA A 192 2.43 -11.96 -16.16
CA ALA A 192 1.06 -12.45 -16.29
C ALA A 192 0.67 -13.38 -15.14
N ASP A 193 1.55 -14.30 -14.76
CA ASP A 193 1.35 -15.25 -13.66
C ASP A 193 1.23 -14.51 -12.31
N SER A 194 2.15 -13.56 -12.04
CA SER A 194 2.14 -12.74 -10.83
C SER A 194 0.85 -11.94 -10.68
N LEU A 195 0.29 -11.43 -11.78
CA LEU A 195 -0.96 -10.66 -11.79
C LEU A 195 -2.20 -11.56 -11.95
N SER A 196 -2.04 -12.88 -12.02
CA SER A 196 -3.13 -13.82 -12.31
C SER A 196 -3.93 -13.41 -13.56
N LEU A 197 -3.24 -13.16 -14.67
CA LEU A 197 -3.82 -12.85 -15.98
C LEU A 197 -3.82 -14.15 -16.82
N LYS A 198 -4.83 -14.99 -16.61
CA LYS A 198 -4.90 -16.37 -17.13
C LYS A 198 -5.52 -16.46 -18.52
N SER A 199 -6.11 -15.37 -19.02
CA SER A 199 -6.82 -15.32 -20.30
C SER A 199 -6.57 -14.03 -21.08
N ASN A 200 -6.76 -14.09 -22.39
CA ASN A 200 -6.73 -12.91 -23.26
C ASN A 200 -7.75 -11.85 -22.84
N GLN A 201 -8.89 -12.27 -22.27
CA GLN A 201 -9.90 -11.36 -21.77
C GLN A 201 -9.40 -10.58 -20.55
N GLU A 202 -8.74 -11.25 -19.60
CA GLU A 202 -8.15 -10.57 -18.43
C GLU A 202 -7.02 -9.63 -18.82
N LEU A 203 -6.20 -9.98 -19.83
CA LEU A 203 -5.17 -9.08 -20.39
C LEU A 203 -5.79 -7.80 -20.96
N LEU A 204 -6.89 -7.93 -21.71
CA LEU A 204 -7.59 -6.79 -22.29
C LEU A 204 -8.25 -5.91 -21.22
N ILE A 205 -8.84 -6.52 -20.18
CA ILE A 205 -9.42 -5.79 -19.04
C ILE A 205 -8.31 -5.06 -18.26
N GLU A 206 -7.15 -5.69 -18.04
CA GLU A 206 -6.03 -5.03 -17.36
C GLU A 206 -5.51 -3.83 -18.16
N ALA A 207 -5.40 -3.95 -19.50
CA ALA A 207 -5.03 -2.84 -20.36
C ALA A 207 -6.06 -1.70 -20.33
N GLU A 208 -7.36 -2.02 -20.31
CA GLU A 208 -8.44 -1.05 -20.11
C GLU A 208 -8.29 -0.30 -18.78
N ASN A 209 -8.10 -1.04 -17.68
CA ASN A 209 -7.98 -0.50 -16.34
C ASN A 209 -6.72 0.37 -16.19
N ALA A 210 -5.60 -0.04 -16.80
CA ALA A 210 -4.37 0.75 -16.83
C ALA A 210 -4.54 2.05 -17.61
N ALA A 211 -5.22 2.01 -18.78
CA ALA A 211 -5.53 3.22 -19.55
C ALA A 211 -6.46 4.17 -18.77
N ALA A 212 -7.43 3.63 -18.03
CA ALA A 212 -8.31 4.42 -17.17
C ALA A 212 -7.54 5.09 -16.01
N ALA A 213 -6.62 4.37 -15.36
CA ALA A 213 -5.77 4.92 -14.32
C ALA A 213 -4.86 6.04 -14.85
N LEU A 214 -4.22 5.83 -16.01
CA LEU A 214 -3.43 6.87 -16.68
C LEU A 214 -4.25 8.11 -17.03
N LEU A 215 -5.48 7.92 -17.52
CA LEU A 215 -6.39 9.02 -17.81
C LEU A 215 -6.69 9.84 -16.56
N GLN A 216 -7.06 9.19 -15.44
CA GLN A 216 -7.32 9.87 -14.17
C GLN A 216 -6.10 10.65 -13.68
N LEU A 217 -4.90 10.06 -13.72
CA LEU A 217 -3.66 10.74 -13.33
C LEU A 217 -3.38 11.97 -14.21
N CYS A 218 -3.57 11.84 -15.53
CA CYS A 218 -3.34 12.93 -16.47
C CYS A 218 -4.38 14.06 -16.32
N THR A 219 -5.65 13.74 -16.04
CA THR A 219 -6.69 14.76 -15.80
C THR A 219 -6.49 15.49 -14.49
N ASN A 220 -5.91 14.83 -13.48
CA ASN A 220 -5.66 15.44 -12.17
C ASN A 220 -4.37 16.28 -12.15
N SER A 221 -3.39 16.00 -13.02
CA SER A 221 -2.14 16.75 -13.06
C SER A 221 -1.46 16.75 -14.42
N ASN A 222 -1.19 17.97 -14.93
CA ASN A 222 -0.44 18.18 -16.17
C ASN A 222 1.00 17.65 -16.10
N ARG A 223 1.57 17.52 -14.90
CA ARG A 223 2.91 16.93 -14.72
C ARG A 223 2.91 15.47 -15.10
N PHE A 224 1.91 14.69 -14.66
CA PHE A 224 1.79 13.28 -15.03
C PHE A 224 1.55 13.12 -16.53
N CYS A 225 0.72 13.99 -17.12
CA CYS A 225 0.53 14.02 -18.57
C CYS A 225 1.85 14.17 -19.33
N SER A 226 2.74 15.05 -18.88
CA SER A 226 4.05 15.27 -19.52
C SER A 226 4.96 14.04 -19.36
N MET A 227 4.97 13.42 -18.19
CA MET A 227 5.73 12.19 -17.94
C MET A 227 5.24 11.03 -18.82
N VAL A 228 3.93 10.78 -18.86
CA VAL A 228 3.34 9.70 -19.66
C VAL A 228 3.65 9.85 -21.16
N LEU A 229 3.73 11.09 -21.66
CA LEU A 229 4.14 11.37 -23.04
C LEU A 229 5.63 11.11 -23.28
N GLN A 230 6.49 11.42 -22.31
CA GLN A 230 7.93 11.16 -22.38
C GLN A 230 8.25 9.65 -22.36
N GLU A 231 7.48 8.88 -21.60
CA GLU A 231 7.58 7.42 -21.52
C GLU A 231 6.99 6.69 -22.74
N GLY A 232 6.63 7.42 -23.81
CA GLY A 232 6.24 6.79 -25.08
C GLY A 232 4.87 6.12 -25.06
N ALA A 233 3.91 6.57 -24.24
CA ALA A 233 2.60 5.94 -24.13
C ALA A 233 1.71 6.04 -25.39
N VAL A 234 2.04 6.90 -26.37
CA VAL A 234 1.16 7.18 -27.52
C VAL A 234 0.96 5.96 -28.44
N PRO A 235 2.00 5.25 -28.94
CA PRO A 235 1.78 4.10 -29.82
C PRO A 235 0.97 2.97 -29.16
N PRO A 236 1.23 2.56 -27.90
CA PRO A 236 0.38 1.58 -27.20
C PRO A 236 -1.08 2.03 -27.07
N LEU A 237 -1.34 3.30 -26.77
CA LEU A 237 -2.70 3.84 -26.68
C LEU A 237 -3.40 3.86 -28.04
N VAL A 238 -2.68 4.15 -29.12
CA VAL A 238 -3.24 4.07 -30.49
C VAL A 238 -3.60 2.63 -30.84
N ALA A 239 -2.73 1.67 -30.55
CA ALA A 239 -3.02 0.25 -30.76
C ALA A 239 -4.26 -0.18 -29.95
N LEU A 240 -4.32 0.18 -28.66
CA LEU A 240 -5.46 -0.12 -27.78
C LEU A 240 -6.77 0.51 -28.30
N SER A 241 -6.71 1.71 -28.88
CA SER A 241 -7.87 2.37 -29.48
C SER A 241 -8.45 1.66 -30.72
N GLN A 242 -7.66 0.79 -31.35
CA GLN A 242 -8.04 0.05 -32.56
C GLN A 242 -8.45 -1.39 -32.23
N SER A 243 -7.70 -2.07 -31.35
CA SER A 243 -7.85 -3.51 -31.08
C SER A 243 -8.45 -3.84 -29.72
N GLY A 244 -8.56 -2.89 -28.79
CA GLY A 244 -9.07 -3.13 -27.43
C GLY A 244 -10.56 -3.46 -27.37
N THR A 245 -11.05 -3.72 -26.14
CA THR A 245 -12.50 -3.81 -25.85
C THR A 245 -13.19 -2.46 -26.16
N PRO A 246 -14.52 -2.42 -26.33
CA PRO A 246 -15.22 -1.15 -26.55
C PRO A 246 -14.89 -0.07 -25.51
N ARG A 247 -14.78 -0.46 -24.23
CA ARG A 247 -14.40 0.44 -23.14
C ARG A 247 -12.91 0.83 -23.17
N ALA A 248 -12.01 -0.12 -23.44
CA ALA A 248 -10.59 0.19 -23.62
C ALA A 248 -10.36 1.21 -24.74
N ARG A 249 -11.08 1.06 -25.86
CA ARG A 249 -11.02 2.00 -26.98
C ARG A 249 -11.48 3.38 -26.56
N GLU A 250 -12.59 3.46 -25.84
CA GLU A 250 -13.12 4.71 -25.30
C GLU A 250 -12.11 5.42 -24.39
N LYS A 251 -11.52 4.70 -23.42
CA LYS A 251 -10.51 5.26 -22.50
C LYS A 251 -9.24 5.70 -23.21
N ALA A 252 -8.74 4.88 -24.14
CA ALA A 252 -7.57 5.23 -24.94
C ALA A 252 -7.82 6.49 -25.80
N GLN A 253 -8.99 6.59 -26.44
CA GLN A 253 -9.37 7.76 -27.23
C GLN A 253 -9.50 9.02 -26.38
N GLN A 254 -10.10 8.93 -25.20
CA GLN A 254 -10.18 10.05 -24.25
C GLN A 254 -8.79 10.54 -23.86
N LEU A 255 -7.87 9.63 -23.51
CA LEU A 255 -6.51 9.98 -23.12
C LEU A 255 -5.71 10.60 -24.29
N LEU A 256 -5.81 10.02 -25.49
CA LEU A 256 -5.20 10.58 -26.70
C LEU A 256 -5.76 11.98 -27.04
N GLY A 257 -7.07 12.17 -26.88
CA GLY A 257 -7.73 13.46 -27.04
C GLY A 257 -7.22 14.49 -26.02
N PHE A 258 -7.05 14.09 -24.77
CA PHE A 258 -6.48 14.92 -23.73
C PHE A 258 -5.05 15.37 -24.06
N PHE A 259 -4.19 14.44 -24.53
CA PHE A 259 -2.83 14.77 -24.97
C PHE A 259 -2.81 15.76 -26.13
N ARG A 260 -3.74 15.64 -27.09
CA ARG A 260 -3.88 16.60 -28.19
C ARG A 260 -4.24 17.98 -27.67
N ASN A 261 -5.23 18.09 -26.80
CA ASN A 261 -5.70 19.38 -26.27
C ASN A 261 -4.61 20.09 -25.44
N GLN A 262 -3.84 19.34 -24.65
CA GLN A 262 -2.70 19.87 -23.89
C GLN A 262 -1.62 20.48 -24.80
N ARG A 263 -1.27 19.81 -25.91
CA ARG A 263 -0.32 20.34 -26.89
C ARG A 263 -0.78 21.67 -27.50
N HIS A 264 -2.07 21.79 -27.83
CA HIS A 264 -2.63 23.03 -28.39
C HIS A 264 -2.66 24.16 -27.35
N ASN A 265 -3.00 23.87 -26.09
CA ASN A 265 -2.99 24.87 -25.01
C ASN A 265 -1.58 25.39 -24.69
N ASN A 266 -0.56 24.55 -24.81
CA ASN A 266 0.84 24.97 -24.63
C ASN A 266 1.41 25.71 -25.86
N ALA A 267 0.94 25.40 -27.08
CA ALA A 267 1.38 26.07 -28.31
C ALA A 267 0.80 27.49 -28.49
N GLY A 268 -0.31 27.83 -27.84
CA GLY A 268 -0.92 29.17 -27.87
C GLY A 268 -0.36 30.18 -26.88
N ARG A 269 0.70 29.83 -26.12
CA ARG A 269 1.33 30.67 -25.09
C ARG A 269 2.82 30.96 -25.34
N GLY A 270 3.32 30.65 -26.54
CA GLY A 270 4.71 30.91 -26.96
C GLY A 270 4.86 32.19 -27.76
#